data_AF-A7EP02-F1
#
_entry.id   AF-A7EP02-F1
#
_cell.length_a   1.000
_cell.length_b   1.000
_cell.length_c   1.000
_cell.angle_alpha   90.00
_cell.angle_beta   90.00
_cell.angle_gamma   90.00
#
_symmetry.space_group_name_H-M   'P 1'
#
loop_
_entity.id
_entity.type
_entity.pdbx_description
1 polymer ?
#
loop_
_entity_poly.entity_id
_entity_poly.type
_entity_poly.pdbx_seq_one_letter_code
_entity_poly.pdbx_strand_id
1 'polypeptide(L)' 'MVTPSPPNLSKTLSDKASNLLNKVNDAQSIFNPITQLLDTYLGSEEVRALPPSSRRLFISLCS' A
#
# COMPACT_ATOMS: atom_id res chain seq x y z
N MET A 1 46.31 -7.18 -4.25
CA MET A 1 45.02 -6.60 -3.83
C MET A 1 44.32 -6.06 -5.08
N VAL A 2 43.15 -6.58 -5.43
CA VAL A 2 42.32 -6.03 -6.52
C VAL A 2 41.54 -4.88 -5.93
N THR A 3 41.82 -3.65 -6.36
CA THR A 3 40.99 -2.49 -6.05
C THR A 3 39.70 -2.60 -6.85
N PRO A 4 38.51 -2.60 -6.21
CA PRO A 4 37.26 -2.65 -6.96
C PRO A 4 37.10 -1.35 -7.75
N SER A 5 36.94 -1.47 -9.07
CA SER A 5 36.63 -0.34 -9.95
C SER A 5 35.28 0.26 -9.52
N PRO A 6 35.12 1.60 -9.54
CA PRO A 6 33.87 2.23 -9.13
C PRO A 6 32.69 1.66 -9.93
N PRO A 7 31.51 1.48 -9.31
CA PRO A 7 30.36 0.95 -10.01
C PRO A 7 29.98 1.86 -11.19
N ASN A 8 29.67 1.25 -12.33
CA ASN A 8 29.17 1.97 -13.50
C ASN A 8 27.85 2.67 -13.13
N LEU A 9 27.70 3.94 -13.50
CA LEU A 9 26.50 4.75 -13.26
C LEU A 9 25.21 4.05 -13.72
N SER A 10 25.25 3.31 -14.83
CA SER A 10 24.08 2.55 -15.31
C SER A 10 23.64 1.50 -14.30
N LYS A 11 24.60 0.80 -13.69
CA LYS A 11 24.33 -0.21 -12.66
C LYS A 11 23.79 0.42 -11.39
N THR A 12 24.39 1.52 -10.92
CA THR A 12 23.90 2.25 -9.75
C THR A 12 22.48 2.78 -9.94
N LEU A 13 22.14 3.26 -11.15
CA LEU A 13 20.78 3.72 -11.46
C LEU A 13 19.78 2.56 -11.46
N SER A 14 20.12 1.43 -12.10
CA SER A 14 19.29 0.22 -12.08
C SER A 14 19.08 -0.30 -10.66
N ASP A 15 20.13 -0.38 -9.85
CA ASP A 15 20.04 -0.84 -8.47
C ASP A 15 19.12 0.06 -7.63
N LYS A 16 19.19 1.38 -7.85
CA LYS A 16 18.32 2.36 -7.16
C LYS A 16 16.86 2.25 -7.61
N ALA A 17 16.62 2.01 -8.90
CA ALA A 17 15.28 1.78 -9.43
C ALA A 17 14.66 0.49 -8.84
N SER A 18 15.42 -0.61 -8.83
CA SER A 18 14.99 -1.87 -8.23
C SER A 18 14.68 -1.72 -6.74
N ASN A 19 15.52 -1.00 -5.99
CA ASN A 19 15.27 -0.73 -4.57
C ASN A 19 14.00 0.11 -4.35
N LEU A 20 13.72 1.09 -5.22
CA LEU A 20 12.48 1.86 -5.16
C LEU A 20 11.25 0.97 -5.42
N LEU A 21 11.32 0.08 -6.42
CA LEU A 21 10.24 -0.86 -6.72
C LEU A 21 9.97 -1.80 -5.54
N ASN A 22 11.03 -2.32 -4.91
CA ASN A 22 10.89 -3.16 -3.72
C ASN A 22 10.20 -2.41 -2.58
N LYS A 23 10.59 -1.16 -2.30
CA LYS A 23 9.94 -0.34 -1.25
C LYS A 23 8.45 -0.09 -1.53
N VAL A 24 8.09 0.12 -2.80
CA VAL A 24 6.68 0.27 -3.19
C VAL A 24 5.92 -1.03 -2.96
N ASN A 25 6.48 -2.17 -3.35
CA ASN A 25 5.87 -3.48 -3.11
C ASN A 25 5.74 -3.77 -1.62
N ASP A 26 6.74 -3.43 -0.80
CA ASP A 26 6.70 -3.60 0.65
C ASP A 26 5.61 -2.75 1.29
N ALA A 27 5.51 -1.47 0.90
CA ALA A 27 4.44 -0.60 1.35
C ALA A 27 3.06 -1.17 0.94
N GLN A 28 2.93 -1.62 -0.30
CA GLN A 28 1.69 -2.20 -0.80
C GLN A 28 1.32 -3.49 -0.05
N SER A 29 2.29 -4.34 0.28
CA SER A 29 2.10 -5.54 1.08
C SER A 29 1.58 -5.24 2.49
N ILE A 30 2.01 -4.13 3.09
CA ILE A 30 1.56 -3.68 4.42
C ILE A 30 0.15 -3.05 4.35
N PHE A 31 -0.08 -2.17 3.37
CA PHE A 31 -1.32 -1.39 3.31
C PHE A 31 -2.49 -2.13 2.66
N ASN A 32 -2.26 -3.01 1.69
CA ASN A 32 -3.34 -3.74 1.02
C ASN A 32 -4.22 -4.55 1.99
N PRO A 33 -3.68 -5.35 2.93
CA PRO A 33 -4.51 -6.09 3.89
C PRO A 33 -5.34 -5.17 4.79
N ILE A 34 -4.80 -4.00 5.14
CA ILE A 34 -5.51 -2.99 5.97
C ILE A 34 -6.69 -2.42 5.18
N THR A 35 -6.46 -2.04 3.91
CA THR A 35 -7.52 -1.56 3.02
C THR A 35 -8.58 -2.64 2.79
N GLN A 36 -8.17 -3.89 2.54
CA GLN A 36 -9.11 -5.02 2.37
C GLN A 36 -9.94 -5.29 3.63
N LEU A 37 -9.35 -5.18 4.82
CA LEU A 37 -10.07 -5.34 6.08
C LEU A 37 -11.11 -4.23 6.25
N LEU A 38 -10.75 -2.98 5.96
CA LEU A 38 -11.66 -1.85 6.00
C LEU A 38 -12.81 -2.03 5.01
N ASP A 39 -12.52 -2.40 3.76
CA ASP A 39 -13.53 -2.66 2.73
C ASP A 39 -14.49 -3.78 3.15
N THR A 40 -13.95 -4.85 3.75
CA THR A 40 -14.74 -5.97 4.28
C THR A 40 -15.67 -5.50 5.39
N TYR A 41 -15.18 -4.66 6.30
CA TYR A 41 -15.98 -4.10 7.39
C TYR A 41 -17.05 -3.13 6.88
N LEU A 42 -16.72 -2.23 5.95
CA LEU A 42 -17.70 -1.32 5.34
C LEU A 42 -18.79 -2.08 4.56
N GLY A 43 -18.46 -3.26 4.04
CA GLY A 43 -19.39 -4.17 3.39
C GLY A 43 -20.17 -5.10 4.32
N SER A 44 -19.92 -5.08 5.63
CA SER A 44 -20.49 -6.03 6.58
C SER A 44 -21.97 -5.78 6.88
N GLU A 45 -22.66 -6.79 7.41
CA GLU A 45 -24.08 -6.68 7.73
C GLU A 45 -24.35 -5.68 8.86
N GLU A 46 -23.39 -5.49 9.78
CA GLU A 46 -23.46 -4.48 10.84
C GLU A 46 -23.53 -3.07 10.27
N VAL A 47 -22.69 -2.77 9.27
CA VAL A 47 -22.70 -1.46 8.58
C VAL A 47 -23.93 -1.33 7.67
N ARG A 48 -24.35 -2.43 7.03
CA ARG A 48 -25.55 -2.44 6.18
C ARG A 48 -26.84 -2.24 6.95
N ALA A 49 -26.92 -2.75 8.17
CA ALA A 49 -28.07 -2.63 9.07
C ALA A 49 -28.24 -1.20 9.64
N LEU A 50 -27.24 -0.32 9.49
CA LEU A 50 -27.35 1.07 9.89
C LEU A 50 -28.46 1.80 9.09
N PRO A 51 -29.14 2.78 9.71
CA PRO A 51 -30.05 3.67 8.99
C PRO A 51 -29.35 4.31 7.79
N PRO A 52 -30.03 4.51 6.63
CA PRO A 52 -29.40 4.97 5.40
C PRO A 52 -28.59 6.27 5.54
N SER A 53 -29.08 7.23 6.33
CA SER A 53 -28.39 8.50 6.61
C SER A 53 -27.11 8.30 7.42
N SER A 54 -27.17 7.47 8.47
CA SER A 54 -26.02 7.12 9.31
C SER A 54 -24.99 6.32 8.53
N ARG A 55 -25.44 5.38 7.70
CA ARG A 55 -24.57 4.57 6.82
C ARG A 55 -23.82 5.43 5.81
N ARG A 56 -24.50 6.38 5.15
CA ARG A 56 -23.85 7.33 4.23
C ARG A 56 -22.78 8.15 4.94
N LEU A 57 -23.13 8.75 6.08
CA LEU A 57 -22.18 9.54 6.86
C LEU A 57 -20.98 8.71 7.30
N PHE A 58 -21.23 7.48 7.78
CA PHE A 58 -20.20 6.55 8.21
C PHE A 58 -19.24 6.19 7.07
N ILE A 59 -19.76 5.79 5.91
CA ILE A 59 -18.94 5.52 4.73
C ILE A 59 -18.12 6.75 4.33
N SER A 60 -18.72 7.95 4.31
CA SER A 60 -18.01 9.19 3.97
C SER A 60 -16.89 9.57 4.95
N LEU A 61 -16.92 9.10 6.20
CA LEU A 61 -15.84 9.32 7.17
C LEU A 61 -14.71 8.30 7.04
N CYS A 62 -15.00 7.14 6.44
CA CYS A 62 -14.07 6.03 6.29
C CYS A 62 -13.46 5.93 4.87
N SER A 63 -13.89 6.77 3.93
CA SER A 63 -13.42 6.86 2.54
C SER A 63 -12.53 8.08 2.35
#